data_AF-A0A1S7SK01-F1
#
_entry.id   AF-A0A1S7SK01-F1
#
_cell.length_a   1.000
_cell.length_b   1.000
_cell.length_c   1.000
_cell.angle_alpha   90.00
_cell.angle_beta   90.00
_cell.angle_gamma   90.00
#
_symmetry.space_group_name_H-M   'P 1'
#
loop_
_entity.id
_entity.type
_entity.pdbx_description
1 polymer ?
#
loop_
_entity_poly.entity_id
_entity_poly.type
_entity_poly.pdbx_seq_one_letter_code
_entity_poly.pdbx_strand_id
1 'polypeptide(L)'
;MQMLFKGVDMVSRAIVLFSRFVIIASGIALTVVMTANVFARYTLESGGFGFAQELPMLMFPWFIIAGIVLAAHAGGHMAVEWLYDKLDGSARLTAFVVANVISIISFLILAYQSVVVAEIAGFEHSPVLQLPNSIGYYALAVGAVLVAFVTVAATLRVLRFGWDQRIEIKAEEMPL
;
A
#
# COMPACT_ATOMS: atom_id res chain seq x y z
N MET A 1 -20.07 -15.57 15.45
CA MET A 1 -19.91 -15.09 14.05
C MET A 1 -19.92 -13.57 13.92
N GLN A 2 -20.92 -12.82 14.41
CA GLN A 2 -21.00 -11.36 14.21
C GLN A 2 -19.85 -10.55 14.83
N MET A 3 -19.29 -11.00 15.96
CA MET A 3 -18.13 -10.33 16.59
C MET A 3 -16.87 -10.39 15.73
N LEU A 4 -16.66 -11.49 14.99
CA LEU A 4 -15.49 -11.67 14.12
C LEU A 4 -15.51 -10.64 12.98
N PHE A 5 -16.66 -10.47 12.32
CA PHE A 5 -16.81 -9.50 11.22
C PHE A 5 -16.70 -8.05 11.70
N LYS A 6 -17.29 -7.71 12.85
CA LYS A 6 -17.08 -6.39 13.47
C LYS A 6 -15.60 -6.13 13.75
N GLY A 7 -14.86 -7.16 14.19
CA GLY A 7 -13.42 -7.10 14.38
C GLY A 7 -12.68 -6.82 13.06
N VAL A 8 -12.96 -7.59 12.00
CA VAL A 8 -12.36 -7.40 10.67
C VAL A 8 -12.64 -6.00 10.14
N ASP A 9 -13.89 -5.52 10.20
CA ASP A 9 -14.26 -4.17 9.74
C ASP A 9 -13.61 -3.05 10.57
N MET A 10 -13.37 -3.29 11.86
CA MET A 10 -12.66 -2.34 12.72
C MET A 10 -11.18 -2.28 12.36
N VAL A 11 -10.54 -3.43 12.15
CA VAL A 11 -9.15 -3.50 11.72
C VAL A 11 -8.97 -2.88 10.34
N SER A 12 -9.82 -3.21 9.37
CA SER A 12 -9.78 -2.58 8.03
C SER A 12 -9.91 -1.06 8.10
N ARG A 13 -10.79 -0.53 8.96
CA ARG A 13 -10.89 0.92 9.19
C ARG A 13 -9.64 1.52 9.81
N ALA A 14 -9.05 0.85 10.81
CA ALA A 14 -7.79 1.28 11.42
C ALA A 14 -6.66 1.30 10.39
N ILE A 15 -6.57 0.28 9.53
CA ILE A 15 -5.60 0.21 8.43
C ILE A 15 -5.78 1.39 7.48
N VAL A 16 -7.01 1.69 7.05
CA VAL A 16 -7.30 2.82 6.15
C VAL A 16 -6.91 4.15 6.79
N LEU A 17 -7.25 4.36 8.06
CA LEU A 17 -6.89 5.59 8.78
C LEU A 17 -5.37 5.73 8.90
N PHE A 18 -4.68 4.65 9.25
CA PHE A 18 -3.22 4.61 9.31
C PHE A 18 -2.60 4.92 7.94
N SER A 19 -3.03 4.23 6.88
CA SER A 19 -2.52 4.47 5.52
C SER A 19 -2.81 5.89 5.03
N ARG A 20 -3.99 6.46 5.33
CA ARG A 20 -4.30 7.87 5.03
C ARG A 20 -3.36 8.83 5.75
N PHE A 21 -3.10 8.59 7.03
CA PHE A 21 -2.14 9.40 7.77
C PHE A 21 -0.74 9.30 7.15
N VAL A 22 -0.26 8.07 6.89
CA VAL A 22 1.08 7.84 6.32
C VAL A 22 1.21 8.50 4.96
N ILE A 23 0.27 8.33 4.03
CA ILE A 23 0.38 8.91 2.68
C ILE A 23 0.35 10.44 2.72
N ILE A 24 -0.50 11.05 3.56
CA ILE A 24 -0.57 12.52 3.68
C ILE A 24 0.70 13.06 4.34
N ALA A 25 1.11 12.48 5.48
CA ALA A 25 2.28 12.94 6.22
C ALA A 25 3.56 12.79 5.39
N SER A 26 3.77 11.65 4.75
CA SER A 26 4.93 11.41 3.89
C SER A 26 4.88 12.26 2.63
N GLY A 27 3.72 12.44 1.99
CA GLY A 27 3.54 13.32 0.85
C GLY A 27 3.90 14.77 1.17
N ILE A 28 3.34 15.33 2.25
CA ILE A 28 3.66 16.69 2.71
C ILE A 28 5.15 16.82 3.00
N ALA A 29 5.73 15.88 3.76
CA ALA A 29 7.16 15.93 4.10
C ALA A 29 8.06 15.88 2.86
N LEU A 30 7.78 14.96 1.93
CA LEU A 30 8.51 14.86 0.66
C LEU A 30 8.39 16.16 -0.14
N THR A 31 7.17 16.71 -0.30
CA THR A 31 6.97 17.96 -1.03
C THR A 31 7.74 19.10 -0.40
N VAL A 32 7.67 19.28 0.92
CA VAL A 32 8.37 20.36 1.63
C VAL A 32 9.87 20.20 1.49
N VAL A 33 10.43 19.03 1.77
CA VAL A 33 11.89 18.81 1.75
C VAL A 33 12.43 18.93 0.32
N MET A 34 11.75 18.35 -0.68
CA MET A 34 12.21 18.45 -2.07
C MET A 34 12.12 19.88 -2.59
N THR A 35 11.03 20.60 -2.28
CA THR A 35 10.89 22.01 -2.69
C THR A 35 11.95 22.88 -2.03
N ALA A 36 12.17 22.71 -0.72
CA ALA A 36 13.23 23.43 -0.01
C ALA A 36 14.61 23.11 -0.57
N ASN A 37 14.87 21.86 -0.95
CA ASN A 37 16.13 21.45 -1.56
C ASN A 37 16.34 22.09 -2.94
N VAL A 38 15.29 22.19 -3.76
CA VAL A 38 15.36 22.90 -5.05
C VAL A 38 15.71 24.36 -4.82
N PHE A 39 15.07 25.04 -3.86
CA PHE A 39 15.41 26.42 -3.53
C PHE A 39 16.87 26.56 -3.06
N ALA A 40 17.26 25.74 -2.08
CA ALA A 40 18.60 25.71 -1.53
C ALA A 40 19.69 25.45 -2.58
N ARG A 41 19.39 24.65 -3.62
CA ARG A 41 20.31 24.36 -4.71
C ARG A 41 20.69 25.58 -5.54
N TYR A 42 19.81 26.58 -5.61
CA TYR A 42 20.05 27.80 -6.37
C TYR A 42 20.45 28.98 -5.50
N THR A 43 20.19 28.95 -4.19
CA THR A 43 20.47 30.08 -3.28
C THR A 43 21.65 29.85 -2.35
N LEU A 44 21.97 28.60 -1.99
CA LEU A 44 23.07 28.29 -1.08
C LEU A 44 24.33 27.93 -1.85
N GLU A 45 25.47 28.41 -1.36
CA GLU A 45 26.79 28.05 -1.88
C GLU A 45 27.10 26.55 -1.75
N SER A 46 26.43 25.86 -0.82
CA SER A 46 26.52 24.40 -0.67
C SER A 46 25.88 23.60 -1.80
N GLY A 47 25.09 24.24 -2.68
CA GLY A 47 24.43 23.57 -3.81
C GLY A 47 23.25 22.67 -3.40
N GLY A 48 22.65 22.90 -2.24
CA GLY A 48 21.47 22.17 -1.73
C GLY A 48 21.72 21.48 -0.38
N PHE A 49 20.77 20.65 0.03
CA PHE A 49 20.85 19.84 1.25
C PHE A 49 21.31 18.42 0.93
N GLY A 50 22.42 17.97 1.51
CA GLY A 50 22.95 16.62 1.27
C GLY A 50 21.96 15.49 1.59
N PHE A 51 21.18 15.64 2.65
CA PHE A 51 20.19 14.64 3.06
C PHE A 51 18.98 14.55 2.13
N ALA A 52 18.74 15.56 1.29
CA ALA A 52 17.56 15.62 0.43
C ALA A 52 17.62 14.64 -0.75
N GLN A 53 18.74 13.96 -0.97
CA GLN A 53 18.81 12.84 -1.91
C GLN A 53 18.46 11.51 -1.24
N GLU A 54 18.77 11.37 0.05
CA GLU A 54 18.60 10.11 0.80
C GLU A 54 17.23 10.00 1.46
N LEU A 55 16.71 11.10 1.99
CA LEU A 55 15.41 11.11 2.68
C LEU A 55 14.27 10.56 1.79
N PRO A 56 14.19 10.92 0.49
CA PRO A 56 13.18 10.34 -0.39
C PRO A 56 13.31 8.83 -0.56
N MET A 57 14.53 8.29 -0.61
CA MET A 57 14.72 6.84 -0.74
C MET A 57 14.13 6.07 0.44
N LEU A 58 14.12 6.68 1.63
CA LEU A 58 13.55 6.11 2.85
C LEU A 58 12.04 6.35 2.96
N MET A 59 11.54 7.53 2.54
CA MET A 59 10.15 7.94 2.71
C MET A 59 9.21 7.55 1.56
N PHE A 60 9.70 7.48 0.32
CA PHE A 60 8.88 7.08 -0.83
C PHE A 60 8.25 5.70 -0.68
N PRO A 61 8.95 4.66 -0.19
CA PRO A 61 8.34 3.36 0.04
C PRO A 61 7.11 3.42 0.94
N TRP A 62 7.16 4.23 2.01
CA TRP A 62 6.00 4.46 2.88
C TRP A 62 4.85 5.19 2.17
N PHE A 63 5.17 6.23 1.40
CA PHE A 63 4.18 6.97 0.61
C PHE A 63 3.45 6.07 -0.41
N ILE A 64 4.24 5.33 -1.20
CA ILE A 64 3.73 4.46 -2.26
C ILE A 64 2.90 3.33 -1.67
N ILE A 65 3.41 2.63 -0.65
CA ILE A 65 2.72 1.46 -0.12
C ILE A 65 1.43 1.85 0.62
N ALA A 66 1.39 3.02 1.25
CA ALA A 66 0.17 3.54 1.85
C ALA A 66 -0.90 3.80 0.77
N GLY A 67 -0.51 4.33 -0.39
CA GLY A 67 -1.40 4.46 -1.55
C GLY A 67 -1.91 3.11 -2.07
N ILE A 68 -1.03 2.11 -2.17
CA ILE A 68 -1.39 0.75 -2.59
C ILE A 68 -2.41 0.13 -1.63
N VAL A 69 -2.21 0.25 -0.31
CA VAL A 69 -3.17 -0.26 0.69
C VAL A 69 -4.53 0.40 0.54
N LEU A 70 -4.58 1.72 0.34
CA LEU A 70 -5.82 2.46 0.15
C LEU A 70 -6.54 2.03 -1.14
N ALA A 71 -5.80 1.86 -2.24
CA ALA A 71 -6.33 1.37 -3.50
C ALA A 71 -6.87 -0.07 -3.36
N ALA A 72 -6.11 -0.96 -2.71
CA ALA A 72 -6.54 -2.34 -2.45
C ALA A 72 -7.82 -2.39 -1.61
N HIS A 73 -7.91 -1.57 -0.55
CA HIS A 73 -9.12 -1.47 0.27
C HIS A 73 -10.30 -0.90 -0.53
N ALA A 74 -10.07 0.03 -1.45
CA ALA A 74 -11.10 0.62 -2.28
C ALA A 74 -11.62 -0.31 -3.40
N GLY A 75 -11.08 -1.53 -3.55
CA GLY A 75 -11.49 -2.47 -4.60
C GLY A 75 -10.57 -2.48 -5.83
N GLY A 76 -9.35 -1.94 -5.72
CA GLY A 76 -8.42 -1.68 -6.83
C GLY A 76 -7.84 -2.86 -7.60
N HIS A 77 -8.43 -4.07 -7.56
CA HIS A 77 -8.14 -5.11 -8.55
C HIS A 77 -8.97 -4.86 -9.82
N MET A 78 -8.95 -3.61 -10.32
CA MET A 78 -9.73 -3.15 -11.48
C MET A 78 -9.50 -4.03 -12.72
N ALA A 79 -8.32 -4.64 -12.85
CA ALA A 79 -7.98 -5.51 -13.97
C ALA A 79 -8.87 -6.78 -14.08
N VAL A 80 -9.53 -7.20 -13.00
CA VAL A 80 -10.36 -8.43 -13.00
C VAL A 80 -11.85 -8.13 -13.17
N GLU A 81 -12.27 -6.87 -13.09
CA GLU A 81 -13.69 -6.47 -13.25
C GLU A 81 -14.23 -6.90 -14.62
N TRP A 82 -13.46 -6.67 -15.69
CA TRP A 82 -13.82 -7.11 -17.04
C TRP A 82 -14.03 -8.64 -17.14
N LEU A 83 -13.26 -9.43 -16.39
CA LEU A 83 -13.44 -10.88 -16.38
C LEU A 83 -14.72 -11.26 -15.62
N TYR A 84 -15.03 -10.56 -14.54
CA TYR A 84 -16.24 -10.81 -13.76
C TYR A 84 -17.52 -10.48 -14.54
N ASP A 85 -17.49 -9.45 -15.38
CA ASP A 85 -18.61 -9.06 -16.25
C ASP A 85 -18.97 -10.13 -17.29
N LYS A 86 -18.01 -10.99 -17.65
CA LYS A 86 -18.20 -12.08 -18.61
C LYS A 86 -18.65 -13.41 -17.99
N LEU A 87 -18.68 -13.50 -16.67
CA LEU A 87 -18.99 -14.72 -15.94
C LEU A 87 -20.33 -14.57 -15.22
N ASP A 88 -21.10 -15.64 -15.07
CA ASP A 88 -22.36 -15.61 -14.35
C ASP A 88 -22.34 -16.52 -13.11
N GLY A 89 -23.12 -16.11 -12.09
CA GLY A 89 -23.40 -16.90 -10.90
C GLY A 89 -22.14 -17.40 -10.17
N SER A 90 -22.03 -18.72 -10.00
CA SER A 90 -20.96 -19.37 -9.24
C SER A 90 -19.58 -19.27 -9.90
N ALA A 91 -19.50 -19.18 -11.22
CA ALA A 91 -18.23 -19.02 -11.93
C ALA A 91 -17.58 -17.67 -11.61
N ARG A 92 -18.38 -16.59 -11.54
CA ARG A 92 -17.94 -15.25 -11.16
C ARG A 92 -17.38 -15.22 -9.74
N LEU A 93 -18.11 -15.81 -8.79
CA LEU A 93 -17.67 -15.90 -7.40
C LEU A 93 -16.37 -16.72 -7.27
N THR A 94 -16.26 -17.82 -8.00
CA THR A 94 -15.06 -18.67 -8.01
C THR A 94 -13.85 -17.91 -8.54
N ALA A 95 -14.00 -17.22 -9.67
CA ALA A 95 -12.92 -16.39 -10.24
C ALA A 95 -12.48 -15.28 -9.27
N PHE A 96 -13.42 -14.63 -8.58
CA PHE A 96 -13.12 -13.61 -7.58
C PHE A 96 -12.34 -14.18 -6.39
N VAL A 97 -12.77 -15.31 -5.83
CA VAL A 97 -12.06 -15.96 -4.72
C VAL A 97 -10.67 -16.39 -5.15
N VAL A 98 -10.51 -17.01 -6.32
CA VAL A 98 -9.21 -17.45 -6.83
C VAL A 98 -8.27 -16.26 -7.04
N ALA A 99 -8.73 -15.19 -7.68
CA ALA A 99 -7.93 -13.99 -7.90
C ALA A 99 -7.45 -13.36 -6.57
N ASN A 100 -8.35 -13.27 -5.59
CA ASN A 100 -7.99 -12.74 -4.27
C ASN A 100 -7.04 -13.68 -3.50
N VAL A 101 -7.23 -14.99 -3.55
CA VAL A 101 -6.33 -15.97 -2.91
C VAL A 101 -4.93 -15.86 -3.50
N ILE A 102 -4.81 -15.80 -4.83
CA ILE A 102 -3.52 -15.60 -5.51
C ILE A 102 -2.89 -14.29 -5.02
N SER A 103 -3.65 -13.20 -5.02
CA SER A 103 -3.17 -11.88 -4.59
C SER A 103 -2.69 -11.89 -3.13
N ILE A 104 -3.47 -12.50 -2.21
CA ILE A 104 -3.11 -12.66 -0.80
C ILE A 104 -1.78 -13.42 -0.67
N ILE A 105 -1.64 -14.56 -1.36
CA ILE A 105 -0.42 -15.37 -1.32
C ILE A 105 0.77 -14.56 -1.87
N SER A 106 0.61 -13.89 -3.01
CA SER A 106 1.64 -13.06 -3.62
C SER A 106 2.12 -11.94 -2.69
N PHE A 107 1.20 -11.24 -2.03
CA PHE A 107 1.56 -10.19 -1.07
C PHE A 107 2.19 -10.74 0.21
N LEU A 108 1.80 -11.91 0.69
CA LEU A 108 2.48 -12.56 1.82
C LEU A 108 3.89 -13.01 1.47
N ILE A 109 4.10 -13.55 0.27
CA ILE A 109 5.45 -13.86 -0.25
C ILE A 109 6.27 -12.58 -0.37
N LEU A 110 5.68 -11.52 -0.93
CA LEU A 110 6.34 -10.21 -1.03
C LEU A 110 6.73 -9.67 0.34
N ALA A 111 5.84 -9.79 1.34
CA ALA A 111 6.13 -9.36 2.70
C ALA A 111 7.32 -10.11 3.30
N TYR A 112 7.34 -11.44 3.17
CA TYR A 112 8.44 -12.27 3.64
C TYR A 112 9.76 -11.90 2.95
N GLN A 113 9.77 -11.81 1.62
CA GLN A 113 10.98 -11.48 0.87
C GLN A 113 11.46 -10.05 1.16
N SER A 114 10.54 -9.12 1.41
CA SER A 114 10.89 -7.75 1.79
C SER A 114 11.62 -7.71 3.14
N VAL A 115 11.24 -8.55 4.11
CA VAL A 115 11.96 -8.68 5.39
C VAL A 115 13.36 -9.27 5.17
N VAL A 116 13.48 -10.34 4.38
CA VAL A 116 14.79 -10.94 4.06
C VAL A 116 15.73 -9.91 3.43
N VAL A 117 15.24 -9.14 2.46
CA VAL A 117 16.03 -8.07 1.83
C VAL A 117 16.30 -6.92 2.80
N ALA A 118 15.36 -6.58 3.70
CA ALA A 118 15.57 -5.57 4.72
C ALA A 118 16.71 -5.94 5.69
N GLU A 119 16.82 -7.20 6.09
CA GLU A 119 17.90 -7.68 6.96
C GLU A 119 19.27 -7.54 6.26
N ILE A 120 19.34 -7.86 4.97
CA ILE A 120 20.57 -7.69 4.17
C ILE A 120 20.91 -6.20 4.01
N ALA A 121 19.93 -5.37 3.64
CA ALA A 121 20.11 -3.93 3.47
C ALA A 121 20.34 -3.18 4.80
N GLY A 122 20.11 -3.82 5.95
CA GLY A 122 20.34 -3.24 7.27
C GLY A 122 21.82 -3.01 7.59
N PHE A 123 22.72 -3.73 6.92
CA PHE A 123 24.17 -3.52 7.06
C PHE A 123 24.65 -2.28 6.30
N GLU A 124 23.91 -1.84 5.28
CA GLU A 124 24.26 -0.68 4.46
C GLU A 124 23.61 0.60 5.03
N HIS A 125 24.46 1.56 5.38
CA HIS A 125 24.03 2.86 5.90
C HIS A 125 24.23 3.95 4.86
N SER A 126 23.29 4.88 4.81
CA SER A 126 23.36 6.00 3.89
C SER A 126 24.50 6.97 4.28
N PRO A 127 25.25 7.52 3.32
CA PRO A 127 26.46 8.28 3.62
C PRO A 127 26.20 9.57 4.40
N VAL A 128 25.08 10.26 4.18
CA VAL A 128 24.76 11.53 4.84
C VAL A 128 23.95 11.33 6.10
N LEU A 129 22.81 10.65 6.02
CA LEU A 129 21.90 10.47 7.16
C LEU A 129 22.35 9.37 8.13
N GLN A 130 23.27 8.50 7.70
CA GLN A 130 23.72 7.35 8.49
C GLN A 130 22.54 6.49 8.98
N LEU A 131 21.49 6.41 8.14
CA LEU A 131 20.32 5.57 8.39
C LEU A 131 20.45 4.28 7.59
N PRO A 132 19.97 3.15 8.12
CA PRO A 132 20.01 1.88 7.41
C PRO A 132 19.05 1.91 6.21
N ASN A 133 19.50 1.38 5.07
CA ASN A 133 18.68 1.31 3.85
C ASN A 133 17.49 0.34 4.00
N SER A 134 17.49 -0.50 5.04
CA SER A 134 16.42 -1.44 5.38
C SER A 134 15.04 -0.80 5.63
N ILE A 135 14.99 0.48 6.01
CA ILE A 135 13.75 1.20 6.35
C ILE A 135 12.73 1.13 5.21
N GLY A 136 13.18 1.32 3.96
CA GLY A 136 12.31 1.26 2.80
C GLY A 136 11.73 -0.13 2.55
N TYR A 137 12.52 -1.17 2.80
CA TYR A 137 12.09 -2.57 2.65
C TYR A 137 11.12 -3.00 3.75
N TYR A 138 11.30 -2.51 4.98
CA TYR A 138 10.31 -2.73 6.04
C TYR A 138 8.97 -2.04 5.74
N ALA A 139 8.98 -0.87 5.10
CA ALA A 139 7.75 -0.23 4.63
C ALA A 139 6.98 -1.15 3.66
N LEU A 140 7.71 -1.73 2.70
CA LEU A 140 7.17 -2.68 1.72
C LEU A 140 6.62 -3.94 2.41
N ALA A 141 7.36 -4.50 3.37
CA ALA A 141 6.92 -5.66 4.14
C ALA A 141 5.61 -5.39 4.88
N VAL A 142 5.56 -4.28 5.64
CA VAL A 142 4.37 -3.87 6.40
C VAL A 142 3.19 -3.68 5.45
N GLY A 143 3.35 -2.87 4.41
CA GLY A 143 2.22 -2.58 3.55
C GLY A 143 1.76 -3.77 2.71
N ALA A 144 2.64 -4.71 2.34
CA ALA A 144 2.24 -5.97 1.73
C ALA A 144 1.35 -6.82 2.65
N VAL A 145 1.67 -6.91 3.95
CA VAL A 145 0.79 -7.55 4.95
C VAL A 145 -0.55 -6.83 5.06
N LEU A 146 -0.55 -5.49 5.06
CA LEU A 146 -1.77 -4.70 5.12
C LEU A 146 -2.65 -4.92 3.89
N VAL A 147 -2.08 -4.97 2.68
CA VAL A 147 -2.79 -5.31 1.45
C VAL A 147 -3.41 -6.70 1.54
N ALA A 148 -2.62 -7.70 1.95
CA ALA A 148 -3.14 -9.06 2.12
C ALA A 148 -4.34 -9.10 3.08
N PHE A 149 -4.27 -8.36 4.20
CA PHE A 149 -5.36 -8.29 5.16
C PHE A 149 -6.63 -7.64 4.57
N VAL A 150 -6.52 -6.49 3.90
CA VAL A 150 -7.71 -5.83 3.34
C VAL A 150 -8.33 -6.65 2.21
N THR A 151 -7.53 -7.39 1.45
CA THR A 151 -8.00 -8.34 0.43
C THR A 151 -8.74 -9.52 1.07
N VAL A 152 -8.24 -10.07 2.19
CA VAL A 152 -8.98 -11.08 2.98
C VAL A 152 -10.31 -10.52 3.47
N ALA A 153 -10.32 -9.31 4.03
CA ALA A 153 -11.53 -8.66 4.54
C ALA A 153 -12.58 -8.47 3.44
N ALA A 154 -12.16 -7.99 2.26
CA ALA A 154 -13.03 -7.83 1.09
C ALA A 154 -13.59 -9.18 0.62
N THR A 155 -12.74 -10.21 0.56
CA THR A 155 -13.13 -11.56 0.15
C THR A 155 -14.17 -12.16 1.09
N LEU A 156 -13.95 -12.04 2.40
CA LEU A 156 -14.89 -12.52 3.44
C LEU A 156 -16.23 -11.78 3.38
N ARG A 157 -16.23 -10.48 3.06
CA ARG A 157 -17.45 -9.69 2.92
C ARG A 157 -18.30 -10.20 1.74
N VAL A 158 -17.70 -10.39 0.57
CA VAL A 158 -18.40 -10.90 -0.62
C VAL A 158 -18.93 -12.32 -0.40
N LEU A 159 -18.13 -13.21 0.20
CA LEU A 159 -18.57 -14.57 0.50
C LEU A 159 -19.75 -14.62 1.48
N ARG A 160 -19.86 -13.65 2.39
CA ARG A 160 -20.91 -13.65 3.43
C ARG A 160 -22.19 -12.94 3.02
N PHE A 161 -22.06 -11.80 2.35
CA PHE A 161 -23.18 -10.89 2.05
C PHE A 161 -23.56 -10.88 0.56
N GLY A 162 -22.83 -11.60 -0.29
CA GLY A 162 -23.10 -11.70 -1.72
C GLY A 162 -22.27 -10.73 -2.56
N TRP A 163 -22.38 -10.91 -3.88
CA TRP A 163 -21.62 -10.16 -4.89
C TRP A 163 -21.86 -8.63 -4.84
N ASP A 164 -23.06 -8.23 -4.44
CA ASP A 164 -23.49 -6.82 -4.44
C ASP A 164 -22.81 -5.98 -3.35
N GLN A 165 -22.13 -6.62 -2.41
CA GLN A 165 -21.41 -5.96 -1.30
C GLN A 165 -19.91 -5.84 -1.58
N ARG A 166 -19.48 -6.14 -2.82
CA ARG A 166 -18.11 -5.87 -3.25
C ARG A 166 -17.85 -4.35 -3.24
N ILE A 167 -16.65 -3.97 -2.86
CA ILE A 167 -16.21 -2.58 -2.97
C ILE A 167 -15.80 -2.38 -4.43
N GLU A 168 -16.50 -1.51 -5.13
CA GLU A 168 -16.26 -1.19 -6.53
C GLU A 168 -15.94 0.29 -6.63
N ILE A 169 -14.81 0.61 -7.26
CA ILE A 169 -14.52 1.99 -7.64
C ILE A 169 -15.25 2.22 -8.95
N LYS A 170 -16.36 2.94 -8.91
CA LYS A 170 -17.04 3.31 -10.15
C LYS A 170 -16.09 4.20 -10.96
N ALA A 171 -15.91 3.89 -12.24
CA ALA A 171 -15.09 4.69 -13.15
C ALA A 171 -15.52 6.18 -13.19
N GLU A 172 -16.79 6.46 -12.86
CA GLU A 172 -17.39 7.79 -12.70
C GLU A 172 -16.81 8.61 -11.54
N GLU A 173 -16.22 7.96 -10.53
CA GLU A 173 -15.60 8.59 -9.36
C GLU A 173 -14.09 8.82 -9.53
N MET A 174 -13.52 8.41 -10.67
CA MET A 174 -12.13 8.71 -11.02
C MET A 174 -12.07 10.16 -11.55
N PRO A 175 -11.35 11.08 -10.90
CA PRO A 175 -11.12 12.40 -11.46
C PRO A 175 -10.30 12.24 -12.75
N LEU A 176 -10.96 12.35 -13.90
CA LEU A 176 -10.34 12.46 -15.22
C LEU A 176 -9.58 13.79 -15.35
#